data_AF-A0A2V6UXB5-F1
#
_entry.id   AF-A0A2V6UXB5-F1
#
_cell.length_a   1.000
_cell.length_b   1.000
_cell.length_c   1.000
_cell.angle_alpha   90.00
_cell.angle_beta   90.00
_cell.angle_gamma   90.00
#
_symmetry.space_group_name_H-M   'P 1'
#
loop_
_entity.id
_entity.type
_entity.pdbx_description
1 polymer ?
#
loop_
_entity_poly.entity_id
_entity_poly.type
_entity_poly.pdbx_seq_one_letter_code
_entity_poly.pdbx_strand_id
1 'polypeptide(L)'
;MRYVFGLTLLVVLGAGSVLAAAVVTRWRHDMTETPRIVAGERVFTMPPGVVPRGGELTIPKESRDVAARLPNPVRPTPESIAAGRQDFAAFCTPCHGVGGKGDGPVAAK
;
A
#
# COMPACT_ATOMS: atom_id res chain seq x y z
N MET A 1 41.51 37.28 27.07
CA MET A 1 40.23 38.04 27.08
C MET A 1 39.53 38.07 25.73
N ARG A 2 40.14 38.55 24.63
CA ARG A 2 39.48 38.64 23.31
C ARG A 2 39.02 37.29 22.72
N TYR A 3 39.83 36.24 22.85
CA TYR A 3 39.48 34.88 22.39
C TYR A 3 38.45 34.18 23.28
N VAL A 4 38.47 34.44 24.58
CA VAL A 4 37.48 33.90 25.53
C VAL A 4 36.10 34.48 25.23
N PHE A 5 36.02 35.80 24.99
CA PHE A 5 34.78 36.45 24.57
C PHE A 5 34.26 35.92 23.22
N GLY A 6 35.15 35.76 22.23
CA GLY A 6 34.79 35.18 20.94
C GLY A 6 34.28 33.75 21.04
N LEU A 7 34.93 32.90 21.84
CA LEU A 7 34.50 31.52 22.08
C LEU A 7 33.12 31.49 22.76
N THR A 8 32.91 32.31 23.79
CA THR A 8 31.62 32.39 24.49
C THR A 8 30.50 32.81 23.55
N LEU A 9 30.75 33.80 22.68
CA LEU A 9 29.76 34.27 21.71
C LEU A 9 29.41 33.18 20.68
N LEU A 10 30.41 32.43 20.23
CA LEU A 10 30.22 31.30 19.31
C LEU A 10 29.39 30.18 19.94
N VAL A 11 29.64 29.86 21.23
CA VAL A 11 28.86 28.88 21.99
C VAL A 11 27.41 29.33 22.18
N VAL A 12 27.18 30.60 22.52
CA VAL A 12 25.82 31.14 22.69
C VAL A 12 25.05 31.16 21.38
N LEU A 13 25.67 31.60 20.28
CA LEU A 13 25.04 31.57 18.96
C LEU A 13 24.77 30.14 18.50
N GLY A 14 25.71 29.22 18.74
CA GLY A 14 25.53 27.80 18.49
C GLY A 14 24.32 27.24 19.23
N ALA A 15 24.25 27.46 20.55
CA ALA A 15 23.12 27.01 21.36
C ALA A 15 21.78 27.65 20.92
N GLY A 16 21.78 28.95 20.62
CA GLY A 16 20.60 29.66 20.11
C GLY A 16 20.11 29.10 18.78
N SER A 17 21.03 28.76 17.87
CA SER A 17 20.68 28.18 16.56
C SER A 17 20.04 26.79 16.69
N VAL A 18 20.53 25.95 17.60
CA VAL A 18 19.98 24.61 17.87
C VAL A 18 18.58 24.71 18.48
N LEU A 19 18.38 25.63 19.43
CA LEU A 19 17.07 25.88 20.04
C LEU A 19 16.06 26.39 19.00
N ALA A 20 16.46 27.33 18.14
CA ALA A 20 15.61 27.83 17.06
C ALA A 20 15.23 26.72 16.08
N ALA A 21 16.18 25.86 15.70
CA ALA A 21 15.92 24.72 14.83
C ALA A 21 14.93 23.74 15.48
N ALA A 22 15.08 23.42 16.77
CA ALA A 22 14.17 22.55 17.51
C ALA A 22 12.74 23.11 17.60
N VAL A 23 12.59 24.43 17.78
CA VAL A 23 11.28 25.10 17.77
C VAL A 23 10.63 25.02 16.39
N VAL A 24 11.38 25.31 15.33
CA VAL A 24 10.87 25.26 13.95
C VAL A 24 10.45 23.85 13.56
N THR A 25 11.25 22.83 13.88
CA THR A 25 10.89 21.43 13.59
C THR A 25 9.67 21.00 14.40
N ARG A 26 9.60 21.36 15.69
CA ARG A 26 8.46 21.05 16.56
C ARG A 26 7.15 21.71 16.08
N TRP A 27 7.22 22.92 15.54
CA TRP A 27 6.05 23.66 15.06
C TRP A 27 5.61 23.22 13.65
N ARG A 28 6.53 22.73 12.81
CA ARG A 28 6.21 22.16 11.50
C ARG A 28 5.65 20.74 11.53
N HIS A 29 5.84 20.01 12.62
CA HIS A 29 5.26 18.66 12.83
C HIS A 29 3.91 18.69 13.54
N ASP A 30 3.26 19.85 13.62
CA ASP A 30 1.89 19.92 14.12
C ASP A 30 0.91 19.53 13.00
N MET A 31 0.12 18.48 13.23
CA MET A 31 -0.91 17.93 12.33
C MET A 31 -0.47 17.22 11.04
N THR A 32 0.82 16.97 10.80
CA THR A 32 1.26 16.09 9.69
C THR A 32 0.98 14.61 9.97
N GLU A 33 0.96 14.23 11.25
CA GLU A 33 0.52 12.93 11.73
C GLU A 33 -0.76 13.10 12.55
N THR A 34 -1.72 12.21 12.33
CA THR A 34 -2.99 12.20 13.05
C THR A 34 -3.03 10.98 13.97
N PRO A 35 -3.68 11.05 15.14
CA PRO A 35 -3.93 9.86 15.95
C PRO A 35 -4.91 8.87 15.28
N ARG A 36 -5.50 9.22 14.14
CA ARG A 36 -6.36 8.33 13.35
C ARG A 36 -5.52 7.33 12.56
N ILE A 37 -5.90 6.06 12.64
CA ILE A 37 -5.38 5.02 11.75
C ILE A 37 -5.93 5.24 10.34
N VAL A 38 -5.05 5.51 9.37
CA VAL A 38 -5.43 5.68 7.96
C VAL A 38 -5.33 4.37 7.17
N ALA A 39 -5.94 4.34 5.98
CA ALA A 39 -5.88 3.17 5.11
C ALA A 39 -4.42 2.85 4.73
N GLY A 40 -4.00 1.61 4.96
CA GLY A 40 -2.63 1.15 4.69
C GLY A 40 -1.64 1.35 5.84
N GLU A 41 -1.96 2.16 6.86
CA GLU A 41 -1.10 2.32 8.04
C GLU A 41 -1.10 1.06 8.90
N ARG A 42 -2.28 0.45 9.07
CA ARG A 42 -2.47 -0.83 9.76
C ARG A 42 -3.50 -1.66 9.02
N VAL A 43 -3.23 -2.96 8.88
CA VAL A 43 -4.15 -3.93 8.26
C VAL A 43 -4.73 -4.81 9.36
N PHE A 44 -6.04 -4.75 9.53
CA PHE A 44 -6.77 -5.63 10.44
C PHE A 44 -7.39 -6.76 9.63
N THR A 45 -7.12 -8.01 10.01
CA THR A 45 -7.79 -9.16 9.42
C THR A 45 -9.24 -9.22 9.88
N MET A 46 -10.16 -9.43 8.94
CA MET A 46 -11.55 -9.67 9.28
C MET A 46 -11.68 -10.97 10.07
N PRO A 47 -12.50 -11.03 11.13
CA PRO A 47 -12.80 -12.28 11.84
C PRO A 47 -13.33 -13.36 10.88
N PRO A 48 -13.06 -14.64 11.12
CA PRO A 48 -13.56 -15.70 10.25
C PRO A 48 -15.10 -15.75 10.27
N GLY A 49 -15.70 -15.97 9.09
CA GLY A 49 -17.16 -16.15 8.94
C GLY A 49 -17.97 -14.86 8.78
N VAL A 50 -17.35 -13.68 8.85
CA VAL A 50 -18.06 -12.40 8.61
C VAL A 50 -18.24 -12.14 7.12
N VAL A 51 -19.45 -11.76 6.71
CA VAL A 51 -19.77 -11.41 5.33
C VAL A 51 -20.14 -9.92 5.27
N PRO A 52 -19.38 -9.08 4.53
CA PRO A 52 -19.69 -7.67 4.39
C PRO A 52 -20.95 -7.46 3.56
N ARG A 53 -21.77 -6.46 3.90
CA ARG A 53 -22.93 -6.08 3.08
C ARG A 53 -22.45 -5.48 1.75
N GLY A 54 -22.96 -6.03 0.64
CA GLY A 54 -22.59 -5.58 -0.71
C GLY A 54 -21.20 -6.01 -1.16
N GLY A 55 -20.50 -6.86 -0.40
CA GLY A 55 -19.28 -7.49 -0.87
C GLY A 55 -19.58 -8.71 -1.73
N GLU A 56 -18.62 -9.06 -2.59
CA GLU A 56 -18.69 -10.26 -3.41
C GLU A 56 -18.77 -11.51 -2.51
N LEU A 57 -19.75 -12.38 -2.77
CA LEU A 57 -19.87 -13.65 -2.07
C LEU A 57 -18.74 -14.57 -2.53
N THR A 58 -17.66 -14.63 -1.75
CA THR A 58 -16.61 -15.61 -1.99
C THR A 58 -17.19 -17.00 -1.73
N ILE A 59 -17.38 -17.80 -2.79
CA ILE A 59 -17.79 -19.19 -2.63
C ILE A 59 -16.68 -19.91 -1.83
N PRO A 60 -17.01 -20.57 -0.70
CA PRO A 60 -16.02 -21.29 0.10
C PRO A 60 -15.23 -22.28 -0.74
N LYS A 61 -13.96 -22.49 -0.38
CA LYS A 61 -13.06 -23.39 -1.13
C LYS A 61 -13.61 -24.82 -1.19
N GLU A 62 -14.39 -25.20 -0.17
CA GLU A 62 -15.07 -26.48 -0.01
C GLU A 62 -16.19 -26.68 -1.05
N SER A 63 -16.64 -25.61 -1.70
CA SER A 63 -17.73 -25.60 -2.70
C SER A 63 -17.24 -25.26 -4.12
N ARG A 64 -15.96 -25.48 -4.42
CA ARG A 64 -15.36 -25.20 -5.74
C ARG A 64 -15.99 -25.98 -6.89
N ASP A 65 -16.46 -27.19 -6.61
CA ASP A 65 -17.18 -28.05 -7.55
C ASP A 65 -18.53 -27.45 -7.96
N VAL A 66 -19.22 -26.77 -7.03
CA VAL A 66 -20.44 -26.00 -7.31
C VAL A 66 -20.08 -24.77 -8.15
N ALA A 67 -19.07 -24.00 -7.73
CA ALA A 67 -18.63 -22.80 -8.44
C ALA A 67 -18.23 -23.08 -9.90
N ALA A 68 -17.54 -24.20 -10.16
CA ALA A 68 -17.10 -24.58 -11.51
C ALA A 68 -18.26 -24.86 -12.48
N ARG A 69 -19.46 -25.13 -11.96
CA ARG A 69 -20.67 -25.38 -12.77
C ARG A 69 -21.50 -24.12 -13.01
N LEU A 70 -21.22 -23.03 -12.30
CA LEU A 70 -21.93 -21.77 -12.49
C LEU A 70 -21.44 -21.08 -13.76
N PRO A 71 -22.35 -20.49 -14.55
CA PRO A 71 -21.94 -19.62 -15.66
C PRO A 71 -21.21 -18.39 -15.09
N ASN A 72 -20.26 -17.86 -15.86
CA ASN A 72 -19.62 -16.60 -15.52
C ASN A 72 -20.70 -15.50 -15.45
N PRO A 73 -20.91 -14.85 -14.28
CA PRO A 73 -21.93 -13.81 -14.15
C PRO A 73 -21.59 -12.57 -15.00
N VAL A 74 -20.32 -12.37 -15.34
CA VAL A 74 -19.84 -11.27 -16.18
C VAL A 74 -19.91 -11.69 -17.65
N ARG A 75 -20.76 -11.01 -18.41
CA ARG A 75 -20.88 -11.23 -19.86
C ARG A 75 -19.62 -10.77 -20.59
N PRO A 76 -19.22 -11.42 -21.71
CA PRO A 76 -18.05 -11.04 -22.50
C PRO A 76 -18.37 -9.85 -23.43
N THR A 77 -18.58 -8.67 -22.85
CA THR A 77 -18.70 -7.42 -23.62
C THR A 77 -17.31 -6.89 -23.98
N PRO A 78 -17.19 -5.98 -24.96
CA PRO A 78 -15.91 -5.35 -25.28
C PRO A 78 -15.21 -4.73 -24.06
N GLU A 79 -16.00 -4.14 -23.15
CA GLU A 79 -15.51 -3.52 -21.92
C GLU A 79 -14.99 -4.56 -20.92
N SER A 80 -15.71 -5.66 -20.71
CA SER A 80 -15.28 -6.71 -19.78
C SER A 80 -14.04 -7.45 -20.29
N ILE A 81 -13.93 -7.64 -21.61
CA ILE A 81 -12.75 -8.22 -22.25
C ILE A 81 -11.55 -7.27 -22.15
N ALA A 82 -11.76 -5.96 -22.31
CA ALA A 82 -10.70 -4.97 -22.16
C ALA A 82 -10.18 -4.92 -20.71
N ALA A 83 -11.08 -4.94 -19.72
CA ALA A 83 -10.71 -5.02 -18.30
C ALA A 83 -9.94 -6.31 -17.99
N GLY A 84 -10.46 -7.47 -18.41
CA GLY A 84 -9.80 -8.76 -18.21
C GLY A 84 -8.42 -8.85 -18.87
N ARG A 85 -8.21 -8.17 -20.01
CA ARG A 85 -6.89 -8.06 -20.64
C ARG A 85 -5.89 -7.28 -19.78
N GLN A 86 -6.33 -6.19 -19.15
CA GLN A 86 -5.48 -5.39 -18.25
C GLN A 86 -5.11 -6.20 -17.01
N ASP A 87 -6.08 -6.89 -16.41
CA ASP A 87 -5.84 -7.74 -15.24
C ASP A 87 -4.91 -8.91 -15.57
N PHE A 88 -5.11 -9.59 -16.70
CA PHE A 88 -4.25 -10.68 -17.14
C PHE A 88 -2.80 -10.19 -17.31
N ALA A 89 -2.62 -9.04 -17.96
CA ALA A 89 -1.31 -8.42 -18.15
C ALA A 89 -0.62 -8.12 -16.81
N ALA A 90 -1.35 -7.55 -15.84
CA ALA A 90 -0.80 -7.15 -14.55
C ALA A 90 -0.49 -8.32 -13.61
N PHE A 91 -1.38 -9.31 -13.52
CA PHE A 91 -1.33 -10.33 -12.46
C PHE A 91 -0.99 -11.74 -12.93
N CYS A 92 -1.29 -12.08 -14.20
CA CYS A 92 -1.12 -13.45 -14.69
C CYS A 92 0.18 -13.64 -15.49
N THR A 93 0.55 -12.67 -16.32
CA THR A 93 1.73 -12.80 -17.20
C THR A 93 3.07 -13.00 -16.48
N PRO A 94 3.31 -12.53 -15.24
CA PRO A 94 4.58 -12.79 -14.57
C PRO A 94 4.91 -14.29 -14.46
N CYS A 95 3.89 -15.13 -14.23
CA CYS A 95 4.03 -16.59 -14.15
C CYS A 95 3.64 -17.28 -15.46
N HIS A 96 2.55 -16.85 -16.10
CA HIS A 96 1.98 -17.54 -17.24
C HIS A 96 2.47 -17.04 -18.61
N GLY A 97 3.20 -15.93 -18.67
CA GLY A 97 3.62 -15.29 -19.91
C GLY A 97 2.46 -14.61 -20.66
N VAL A 98 2.77 -13.79 -21.66
CA VAL A 98 1.76 -13.04 -22.44
C VAL A 98 0.82 -13.99 -23.20
N GLY A 99 1.33 -15.14 -23.64
CA GLY A 99 0.56 -16.18 -24.32
C GLY A 99 -0.13 -17.19 -23.39
N GLY A 100 0.03 -17.08 -22.08
CA GLY A 100 -0.53 -18.03 -21.11
C GLY A 100 0.13 -19.42 -21.10
N LYS A 101 1.36 -19.54 -21.63
CA LYS A 101 2.04 -20.82 -21.82
C LYS A 101 2.89 -21.27 -20.63
N GLY A 102 2.92 -20.51 -19.54
CA GLY A 102 3.77 -20.80 -18.38
C GLY A 102 5.24 -20.42 -18.62
N ASP A 103 5.49 -19.51 -19.55
CA ASP A 103 6.81 -18.99 -19.95
C ASP A 103 7.04 -17.56 -19.42
N GLY A 104 6.39 -17.22 -18.30
CA GLY A 104 6.57 -15.93 -17.65
C GLY A 104 7.98 -15.77 -17.08
N PRO A 105 8.44 -14.52 -16.86
CA PRO A 105 9.79 -14.25 -16.35
C PRO A 105 10.09 -14.91 -15.00
N VAL A 106 9.07 -15.22 -14.18
CA VAL A 106 9.24 -15.91 -12.90
C VAL A 106 9.01 -17.42 -12.97
N ALA A 107 8.68 -17.95 -14.16
CA ALA A 107 8.47 -19.39 -14.37
C ALA A 107 9.78 -20.15 -14.63
N ALA A 108 10.85 -19.43 -15.02
CA ALA A 108 12.18 -20.00 -15.11
C ALA A 108 12.70 -20.33 -13.70
N LYS A 109 13.19 -21.56 -13.51
CA LYS A 109 13.94 -21.98 -12.32
C LYS A 109 15.38 -21.52 -12.39
#